data_AF-A0A074RKD7-F1
#
_entry.id   AF-A0A074RKD7-F1
#
_cell.length_a   1.000
_cell.length_b   1.000
_cell.length_c   1.000
_cell.angle_alpha   90.00
_cell.angle_beta   90.00
_cell.angle_gamma   90.00
#
_symmetry.space_group_name_H-M   'P 1'
#
loop_
_entity.id
_entity.type
_entity.pdbx_description
1 polymer ?
#
loop_
_entity_poly.entity_id
_entity_poly.type
_entity_poly.pdbx_seq_one_letter_code
_entity_poly.pdbx_strand_id
1 'polypeptide(L)'
;MYQQKAIVSNGRSISYHYGSINPFPVPAHRKLAIYATSRDPTNPSDACRPLPRGTPNLSKFLVLIRAGGCAFITKLENAAAKGGKYFFVYDEVDEPLYVPRVGNYTASLITQKDGLFLLQEAIPNNYTISFPDSPSIVPNPTGGLMSFFSSYGPSYDMYLKPALAAPGGFILSTLPVPLGSWAVESGTSMATPFVAGSAALLLQIRGKSVETARAARSIFQNSAVPVRNGTGNPLLDTASHQGAGLINVYEAVKNTGTLLPAELLLNDTANFKGAHTLRLNNCGKKSVTYMFAHVPAGTTITIDGIEVIPEPVPLTDNFATVKIEPSQITVSAGSTVSINITFNPPAGLDPATFPVYSGYIKATGSDNTTLQSTYIGVVAALKDAKVLDDTDAYFGVKLPLLMDGEGEPVPPNGSVIYTMQGNSTPLVIYRLVQGTPLLRLDLIDSKTNTSTNHPQSSEELSPRSEVSAGVYSTFPKRSMRDWLLPDTNNPYDGTFAGAKPLGVLYQEDYLPRNSASNSSDENGYIGFQVEAFANGTEIPDGSYKILLCTLKITGDPKAEEDYEVWTSPKLVIQRTQDH
;
A
#
# COMPACT_ATOMS: atom_id res chain seq x y z
N MET A 1 -19.67 16.55 -0.39
CA MET A 1 -19.93 15.29 -1.14
C MET A 1 -21.35 15.30 -1.67
N TYR A 2 -21.64 14.56 -2.75
CA TYR A 2 -22.99 14.43 -3.28
C TYR A 2 -23.73 13.30 -2.55
N GLN A 3 -24.90 13.61 -2.00
CA GLN A 3 -25.75 12.67 -1.29
C GLN A 3 -27.14 12.64 -1.90
N GLN A 4 -27.71 11.44 -2.01
CA GLN A 4 -29.09 11.22 -2.44
C GLN A 4 -29.86 10.54 -1.31
N LYS A 5 -31.19 10.60 -1.39
CA LYS A 5 -32.09 9.99 -0.41
C LYS A 5 -33.09 9.09 -1.13
N ALA A 6 -33.28 7.89 -0.60
CA ALA A 6 -34.37 7.01 -0.99
C ALA A 6 -35.48 7.13 0.06
N ILE A 7 -36.74 7.04 -0.35
CA ILE A 7 -37.89 7.23 0.51
C ILE A 7 -38.64 5.91 0.64
N VAL A 8 -38.75 5.44 1.88
CA VAL A 8 -39.54 4.25 2.23
C VAL A 8 -41.00 4.67 2.35
N SER A 9 -41.95 3.77 2.05
CA SER A 9 -43.38 4.08 2.02
C SER A 9 -43.98 4.54 3.35
N ASN A 10 -43.27 4.33 4.47
CA ASN A 10 -43.61 4.88 5.78
C ASN A 10 -43.10 6.31 6.01
N GLY A 11 -42.45 6.93 5.02
CA GLY A 11 -41.88 8.28 5.07
C GLY A 11 -40.43 8.35 5.52
N ARG A 12 -39.80 7.24 5.95
CA ARG A 12 -38.39 7.25 6.35
C ARG A 12 -37.49 7.50 5.14
N SER A 13 -36.50 8.38 5.31
CA SER A 13 -35.44 8.61 4.32
C SER A 13 -34.21 7.73 4.61
N ILE A 14 -33.66 7.12 3.58
CA ILE A 14 -32.41 6.35 3.61
C ILE A 14 -31.37 7.12 2.80
N SER A 15 -30.28 7.53 3.45
CA SER A 15 -29.23 8.34 2.80
C SER A 15 -28.18 7.45 2.16
N TYR A 16 -27.73 7.80 0.96
CA TYR A 16 -26.74 7.01 0.21
C TYR A 16 -25.89 7.88 -0.73
N HIS A 17 -24.75 7.35 -1.17
CA HIS A 17 -23.81 8.01 -2.09
C HIS A 17 -23.58 7.19 -3.35
N TYR A 18 -24.17 7.65 -4.46
CA TYR A 18 -24.15 6.91 -5.73
C TYR A 18 -22.90 7.16 -6.60
N GLY A 19 -21.97 8.02 -6.18
CA GLY A 19 -20.79 8.36 -7.00
C GLY A 19 -21.13 9.14 -8.28
N SER A 20 -22.33 9.70 -8.37
CA SER A 20 -22.75 10.50 -9.53
C SER A 20 -23.62 11.67 -9.12
N ILE A 21 -23.59 12.71 -9.95
CA ILE A 21 -24.54 13.82 -9.93
C ILE A 21 -25.87 13.45 -10.62
N ASN A 22 -25.92 12.29 -11.27
CA ASN A 22 -27.17 11.77 -11.83
C ASN A 22 -27.95 11.03 -10.73
N PRO A 23 -29.30 11.06 -10.78
CA PRO A 23 -30.12 10.24 -9.91
C PRO A 23 -29.78 8.76 -10.01
N PHE A 24 -29.94 8.03 -8.90
CA PHE A 24 -29.88 6.58 -8.92
C PHE A 24 -30.85 6.04 -10.00
N PRO A 25 -30.39 5.22 -10.97
CA PRO A 25 -31.08 4.97 -12.25
C PRO A 25 -32.24 3.97 -12.12
N VAL A 26 -33.14 4.24 -11.17
CA VAL A 26 -34.45 3.61 -11.04
C VAL A 26 -35.45 4.49 -11.78
N PRO A 27 -36.30 3.93 -12.66
CA PRO A 27 -37.31 4.72 -13.36
C PRO A 27 -38.14 5.58 -12.39
N ALA A 28 -38.35 6.85 -12.74
CA ALA A 28 -39.09 7.79 -11.91
C ALA A 28 -40.45 7.21 -11.47
N HIS A 29 -40.82 7.46 -10.21
CA HIS A 29 -42.03 6.94 -9.55
C HIS A 29 -42.10 5.42 -9.33
N ARG A 30 -41.10 4.63 -9.76
CA ARG A 30 -41.07 3.20 -9.49
C ARG A 30 -40.82 2.95 -8.00
N LYS A 31 -41.78 2.29 -7.36
CA LYS A 31 -41.66 1.76 -6.00
C LYS A 31 -41.16 0.31 -6.10
N LEU A 32 -40.03 0.03 -5.47
CA LEU A 32 -39.45 -1.32 -5.42
C LEU A 32 -39.83 -1.98 -4.10
N ALA A 33 -40.22 -3.26 -4.15
CA ALA A 33 -40.23 -4.10 -2.96
C ALA A 33 -38.79 -4.37 -2.52
N ILE A 34 -38.56 -4.62 -1.24
CA ILE A 34 -37.21 -4.90 -0.71
C ILE A 34 -37.04 -6.40 -0.53
N TYR A 35 -35.92 -6.95 -1.00
CA TYR A 35 -35.55 -8.36 -0.79
C TYR A 35 -34.16 -8.43 -0.18
N ALA A 36 -34.02 -9.08 0.98
CA ALA A 36 -32.73 -9.34 1.59
C ALA A 36 -32.22 -10.73 1.21
N THR A 37 -30.95 -10.83 0.80
CA THR A 37 -30.30 -12.12 0.48
C THR A 37 -30.05 -12.98 1.72
N SER A 38 -29.92 -12.35 2.89
CA SER A 38 -29.87 -12.98 4.20
C SER A 38 -30.90 -12.36 5.16
N ARG A 39 -31.49 -13.18 6.04
CA ARG A 39 -32.31 -12.70 7.17
C ARG A 39 -31.49 -12.52 8.45
N ASP A 40 -30.29 -13.08 8.49
CA ASP A 40 -29.35 -12.95 9.59
C ASP A 40 -28.46 -11.70 9.36
N PRO A 41 -28.59 -10.65 10.21
CA PRO A 41 -27.78 -9.43 10.10
C PRO A 41 -26.32 -9.61 10.55
N THR A 42 -25.96 -10.78 11.07
CA THR A 42 -24.60 -11.09 11.56
C THR A 42 -23.79 -11.93 10.59
N ASN A 43 -24.38 -12.41 9.48
CA ASN A 43 -23.71 -13.28 8.52
C ASN A 43 -22.71 -12.51 7.64
N PRO A 44 -21.38 -12.66 7.85
CA PRO A 44 -20.40 -11.95 7.02
C PRO A 44 -20.36 -12.51 5.59
N SER A 45 -20.80 -13.75 5.36
CA SER A 45 -20.76 -14.42 4.05
C SER A 45 -22.00 -14.17 3.18
N ASP A 46 -22.82 -13.16 3.50
CA ASP A 46 -24.02 -12.83 2.74
C ASP A 46 -23.71 -12.63 1.24
N ALA A 47 -24.39 -13.38 0.37
CA ALA A 47 -24.19 -13.41 -1.08
C ALA A 47 -22.73 -13.70 -1.56
N CYS A 48 -21.83 -14.21 -0.71
CA CYS A 48 -20.48 -14.59 -1.15
C CYS A 48 -20.43 -15.87 -1.97
N ARG A 49 -21.48 -16.67 -1.91
CA ARG A 49 -21.69 -17.87 -2.73
C ARG A 49 -22.97 -17.70 -3.56
N PRO A 50 -23.13 -18.50 -4.65
CA PRO A 50 -24.35 -18.48 -5.44
C PRO A 50 -25.60 -18.59 -4.57
N LEU A 51 -26.57 -17.69 -4.80
CA LEU A 51 -27.82 -17.67 -4.02
C LEU A 51 -28.61 -18.98 -4.19
N PRO A 52 -29.35 -19.43 -3.16
CA PRO A 52 -30.10 -20.69 -3.18
C PRO A 52 -30.95 -20.88 -4.45
N ARG A 53 -31.13 -22.13 -4.89
CA ARG A 53 -31.94 -22.45 -6.08
C ARG A 53 -33.36 -21.88 -5.99
N GLY A 54 -33.96 -21.87 -4.79
CA GLY A 54 -35.29 -21.35 -4.51
C GLY A 54 -35.41 -19.81 -4.42
N THR A 55 -34.33 -19.05 -4.59
CA THR A 55 -34.40 -17.58 -4.62
C THR A 55 -35.29 -17.11 -5.79
N PRO A 56 -36.29 -16.26 -5.55
CA PRO A 56 -37.19 -15.77 -6.61
C PRO A 56 -36.45 -14.84 -7.58
N ASN A 57 -37.12 -14.50 -8.69
CA ASN A 57 -36.58 -13.50 -9.63
C ASN A 57 -36.53 -12.11 -8.96
N LEU A 58 -35.32 -11.56 -8.85
CA LEU A 58 -35.02 -10.32 -8.12
C LEU A 58 -35.20 -9.04 -8.95
N SER A 59 -35.62 -9.13 -10.22
CA SER A 59 -35.71 -7.97 -11.15
C SER A 59 -36.70 -6.86 -10.79
N LYS A 60 -37.60 -7.13 -9.83
CA LYS A 60 -38.58 -6.17 -9.31
C LYS A 60 -38.23 -5.61 -7.94
N PHE A 61 -37.11 -6.05 -7.35
CA PHE A 61 -36.73 -5.72 -5.99
C PHE A 61 -35.56 -4.74 -5.95
N LEU A 62 -35.50 -3.95 -4.88
CA LEU A 62 -34.24 -3.48 -4.34
C LEU A 62 -33.65 -4.63 -3.53
N VAL A 63 -32.46 -5.09 -3.91
CA VAL A 63 -31.78 -6.18 -3.21
C VAL A 63 -30.91 -5.60 -2.11
N LEU A 64 -31.15 -6.01 -0.87
CA LEU A 64 -30.39 -5.63 0.32
C LEU A 64 -29.39 -6.73 0.65
N ILE A 65 -28.11 -6.36 0.77
CA ILE A 65 -27.00 -7.28 1.05
C ILE A 65 -26.14 -6.70 2.17
N ARG A 66 -25.67 -7.55 3.10
CA ARG A 66 -24.70 -7.13 4.13
C ARG A 66 -23.27 -7.07 3.57
N ALA A 67 -22.51 -6.04 3.95
CA ALA A 67 -21.07 -6.00 3.75
C ALA A 67 -20.33 -7.13 4.49
N GLY A 68 -19.06 -7.37 4.13
CA GLY A 68 -18.18 -8.34 4.78
C GLY A 68 -17.94 -9.65 4.00
N GLY A 69 -16.95 -10.44 4.41
CA GLY A 69 -16.67 -11.81 3.95
C GLY A 69 -16.15 -12.00 2.53
N CYS A 70 -16.48 -11.13 1.57
CA CYS A 70 -15.99 -11.16 0.19
C CYS A 70 -16.21 -9.81 -0.52
N ALA A 71 -15.61 -9.62 -1.70
CA ALA A 71 -15.74 -8.40 -2.48
C ALA A 71 -17.20 -8.06 -2.85
N PHE A 72 -17.54 -6.76 -2.89
CA PHE A 72 -18.89 -6.31 -3.26
C PHE A 72 -19.30 -6.77 -4.65
N ILE A 73 -18.38 -6.79 -5.63
CA ILE A 73 -18.67 -7.26 -6.98
C ILE A 73 -19.17 -8.71 -6.96
N THR A 74 -18.53 -9.61 -6.22
CA THR A 74 -18.96 -11.01 -6.07
C THR A 74 -20.37 -11.13 -5.50
N LYS A 75 -20.70 -10.32 -4.47
CA LYS A 75 -22.04 -10.29 -3.87
C LYS A 75 -23.10 -9.84 -4.89
N LEU A 76 -22.79 -8.77 -5.63
CA LEU A 76 -23.67 -8.19 -6.63
C LEU A 76 -23.86 -9.12 -7.82
N GLU A 77 -22.81 -9.81 -8.28
CA GLU A 77 -22.84 -10.85 -9.31
C GLU A 77 -23.79 -11.99 -8.93
N ASN A 78 -23.64 -12.55 -7.73
CA ASN A 78 -24.48 -13.65 -7.25
C ASN A 78 -25.96 -13.26 -7.16
N ALA A 79 -26.25 -12.02 -6.75
CA ALA A 79 -27.61 -11.50 -6.73
C ALA A 79 -28.15 -11.14 -8.13
N ALA A 80 -27.30 -10.62 -9.01
CA ALA A 80 -27.63 -10.35 -10.41
C ALA A 80 -27.93 -11.62 -11.20
N ALA A 81 -27.29 -12.75 -10.88
CA ALA A 81 -27.59 -14.07 -11.45
C ALA A 81 -29.02 -14.54 -11.16
N LYS A 82 -29.70 -13.95 -10.16
CA LYS A 82 -31.14 -14.16 -9.87
C LYS A 82 -32.02 -13.03 -10.43
N GLY A 83 -31.47 -12.18 -11.30
CA GLY A 83 -32.17 -11.08 -11.97
C GLY A 83 -32.12 -9.74 -11.22
N GLY A 84 -31.35 -9.63 -10.14
CA GLY A 84 -31.19 -8.38 -9.37
C GLY A 84 -30.62 -7.25 -10.24
N LYS A 85 -31.15 -6.03 -10.09
CA LYS A 85 -30.74 -4.84 -10.87
C LYS A 85 -30.33 -3.64 -10.03
N TYR A 86 -30.83 -3.55 -8.80
CA TYR A 86 -30.67 -2.42 -7.91
C TYR A 86 -30.28 -2.94 -6.55
N PHE A 87 -29.21 -2.40 -5.98
CA PHE A 87 -28.62 -2.96 -4.78
C PHE A 87 -28.35 -1.88 -3.73
N PHE A 88 -28.68 -2.17 -2.48
CA PHE A 88 -28.08 -1.51 -1.34
C PHE A 88 -27.23 -2.52 -0.58
N VAL A 89 -25.98 -2.13 -0.35
CA VAL A 89 -25.09 -2.80 0.59
C VAL A 89 -25.14 -2.01 1.89
N TYR A 90 -25.39 -2.65 3.02
CA TYR A 90 -25.31 -1.98 4.32
C TYR A 90 -24.07 -2.44 5.07
N ASP A 91 -23.44 -1.48 5.75
CA ASP A 91 -22.14 -1.66 6.38
C ASP A 91 -22.21 -2.53 7.66
N GLU A 92 -21.06 -2.99 8.13
CA GLU A 92 -20.90 -3.82 9.34
C GLU A 92 -20.93 -3.00 10.62
N VAL A 93 -20.63 -1.71 10.51
CA VAL A 93 -20.59 -0.71 11.57
C VAL A 93 -21.08 0.62 11.01
N ASP A 94 -21.68 1.47 11.84
CA ASP A 94 -22.09 2.80 11.39
C ASP A 94 -20.87 3.73 11.24
N GLU A 95 -20.36 3.81 10.01
CA GLU A 95 -19.24 4.68 9.62
C GLU A 95 -19.65 5.70 8.56
N PRO A 96 -18.83 6.75 8.32
CA PRO A 96 -19.04 7.67 7.21
C PRO A 96 -19.14 6.94 5.86
N LEU A 97 -20.26 7.12 5.18
CA LEU A 97 -20.50 6.47 3.89
C LEU A 97 -19.51 6.92 2.82
N TYR A 98 -19.10 5.97 1.98
CA TYR A 98 -18.28 6.19 0.80
C TYR A 98 -18.95 5.62 -0.46
N VAL A 99 -18.37 5.90 -1.62
CA VAL A 99 -18.82 5.32 -2.90
C VAL A 99 -18.12 3.96 -3.05
N PRO A 100 -18.85 2.84 -2.99
CA PRO A 100 -18.23 1.52 -3.07
C PRO A 100 -17.77 1.19 -4.49
N ARG A 101 -16.72 0.38 -4.63
CA ARG A 101 -16.32 -0.19 -5.91
C ARG A 101 -17.28 -1.33 -6.29
N VAL A 102 -18.15 -1.08 -7.27
CA VAL A 102 -19.26 -1.99 -7.63
C VAL A 102 -19.28 -2.40 -9.10
N GLY A 103 -18.23 -2.10 -9.87
CA GLY A 103 -18.18 -2.44 -11.30
C GLY A 103 -19.33 -1.80 -12.09
N ASN A 104 -20.00 -2.59 -12.94
CA ASN A 104 -21.11 -2.13 -13.77
C ASN A 104 -22.49 -2.27 -13.08
N TYR A 105 -22.52 -2.53 -11.78
CA TYR A 105 -23.76 -2.72 -11.02
C TYR A 105 -24.31 -1.41 -10.47
N THR A 106 -25.64 -1.27 -10.51
CA THR A 106 -26.34 -0.14 -9.88
C THR A 106 -26.47 -0.38 -8.37
N ALA A 107 -25.46 0.03 -7.62
CA ALA A 107 -25.36 -0.23 -6.19
C ALA A 107 -24.91 1.00 -5.40
N SER A 108 -25.27 1.07 -4.13
CA SER A 108 -24.75 2.07 -3.19
C SER A 108 -24.61 1.48 -1.80
N LEU A 109 -23.68 2.04 -1.02
CA LEU A 109 -23.55 1.77 0.41
C LEU A 109 -24.57 2.61 1.20
N ILE A 110 -25.12 2.03 2.26
CA ILE A 110 -25.97 2.68 3.28
C ILE A 110 -25.46 2.32 4.69
N THR A 111 -25.91 3.08 5.68
CA THR A 111 -25.51 2.86 7.08
C THR A 111 -26.02 1.51 7.58
N GLN A 112 -25.35 0.93 8.59
CA GLN A 112 -25.84 -0.28 9.24
C GLN A 112 -27.23 -0.05 9.80
N LYS A 113 -27.45 1.07 10.49
CA LYS A 113 -28.76 1.44 11.04
C LYS A 113 -29.88 1.44 10.01
N ASP A 114 -29.64 1.99 8.82
CA ASP A 114 -30.62 2.00 7.76
C ASP A 114 -30.80 0.61 7.12
N GLY A 115 -29.73 -0.17 6.97
CA GLY A 115 -29.81 -1.57 6.54
C GLY A 115 -30.64 -2.44 7.47
N LEU A 116 -30.42 -2.33 8.79
CA LEU A 116 -31.18 -3.04 9.81
C LEU A 116 -32.64 -2.62 9.83
N PHE A 117 -32.93 -1.33 9.69
CA PHE A 117 -34.31 -0.86 9.53
C PHE A 117 -34.97 -1.50 8.30
N LEU A 118 -34.30 -1.53 7.14
CA LEU A 118 -34.86 -2.14 5.94
C LEU A 118 -35.10 -3.64 6.15
N LEU A 119 -34.16 -4.34 6.80
CA LEU A 119 -34.22 -5.78 7.04
C LEU A 119 -35.32 -6.17 8.03
N GLN A 120 -35.37 -5.49 9.18
CA GLN A 120 -36.14 -5.90 10.36
C GLN A 120 -37.51 -5.24 10.44
N GLU A 121 -37.70 -4.07 9.83
CA GLU A 121 -38.97 -3.34 9.87
C GLU A 121 -39.60 -3.23 8.48
N ALA A 122 -38.85 -2.79 7.47
CA ALA A 122 -39.44 -2.50 6.16
C ALA A 122 -39.89 -3.78 5.42
N ILE A 123 -39.08 -4.84 5.43
CA ILE A 123 -39.46 -6.11 4.76
C ILE A 123 -40.66 -6.78 5.45
N PRO A 124 -40.71 -6.97 6.78
CA PRO A 124 -41.88 -7.61 7.42
C PRO A 124 -43.20 -6.85 7.25
N ASN A 125 -43.14 -5.52 7.16
CA ASN A 125 -44.31 -4.67 6.94
C ASN A 125 -44.64 -4.44 5.44
N ASN A 126 -43.96 -5.13 4.52
CA ASN A 126 -44.13 -4.97 3.07
C ASN A 126 -43.98 -3.51 2.58
N TYR A 127 -43.10 -2.74 3.20
CA TYR A 127 -42.80 -1.39 2.74
C TYR A 127 -42.07 -1.43 1.40
N THR A 128 -42.31 -0.38 0.62
CA THR A 128 -41.64 -0.16 -0.67
C THR A 128 -40.70 1.02 -0.58
N ILE A 129 -39.73 1.10 -1.48
CA ILE A 129 -38.74 2.17 -1.54
C ILE A 129 -38.75 2.85 -2.91
N SER A 130 -38.64 4.17 -2.92
CA SER A 130 -38.56 5.00 -4.12
C SER A 130 -37.34 5.92 -4.09
N PHE A 131 -36.94 6.42 -5.25
CA PHE A 131 -35.73 7.22 -5.44
C PHE A 131 -36.12 8.56 -6.07
N PRO A 132 -36.34 9.63 -5.28
CA PRO A 132 -36.62 10.95 -5.82
C PRO A 132 -35.40 11.57 -6.53
N ASP A 133 -35.66 12.28 -7.64
CA ASP A 133 -34.64 12.82 -8.56
C ASP A 133 -33.96 14.10 -8.05
N SER A 134 -33.19 14.05 -6.96
CA SER A 134 -32.35 15.20 -6.58
C SER A 134 -31.17 14.82 -5.68
N PRO A 135 -29.93 14.83 -6.19
CA PRO A 135 -28.76 14.88 -5.33
C PRO A 135 -28.66 16.24 -4.63
N SER A 136 -28.13 16.19 -3.41
CA SER A 136 -27.84 17.36 -2.58
C SER A 136 -26.35 17.37 -2.24
N ILE A 137 -25.80 18.56 -2.05
CA ILE A 137 -24.44 18.73 -1.56
C ILE A 137 -24.49 18.78 -0.04
N VAL A 138 -23.75 17.88 0.60
CA VAL A 138 -23.59 17.85 2.06
C VAL A 138 -22.11 17.98 2.43
N PRO A 139 -21.79 18.55 3.61
CA PRO A 139 -20.42 18.51 4.14
C PRO A 139 -19.90 17.07 4.18
N ASN A 140 -18.64 16.87 3.77
CA ASN A 140 -17.98 15.59 3.98
C ASN A 140 -17.54 15.49 5.46
N PRO A 141 -18.01 14.52 6.25
CA PRO A 141 -17.61 14.37 7.65
C PRO A 141 -16.10 14.13 7.84
N THR A 142 -15.40 13.66 6.81
CA THR A 142 -13.94 13.48 6.79
C THR A 142 -13.22 14.53 5.94
N GLY A 143 -13.90 15.61 5.56
CA GLY A 143 -13.32 16.68 4.76
C GLY A 143 -12.10 17.32 5.42
N GLY A 144 -10.99 17.44 4.68
CA GLY A 144 -9.74 17.99 5.20
C GLY A 144 -8.86 16.99 5.95
N LEU A 145 -9.25 15.71 6.00
CA LEU A 145 -8.44 14.61 6.53
C LEU A 145 -7.81 13.80 5.37
N MET A 146 -6.83 12.96 5.70
CA MET A 146 -6.34 11.97 4.75
C MET A 146 -7.42 10.93 4.43
N SER A 147 -7.45 10.48 3.18
CA SER A 147 -8.35 9.39 2.77
C SER A 147 -7.77 8.07 3.26
N PHE A 148 -8.61 7.19 3.79
CA PHE A 148 -8.17 5.90 4.34
C PHE A 148 -7.29 5.14 3.33
N PHE A 149 -7.76 4.97 2.08
CA PHE A 149 -7.08 4.23 1.01
C PHE A 149 -5.73 4.80 0.54
N SER A 150 -5.28 5.95 1.06
CA SER A 150 -4.08 6.61 0.56
C SER A 150 -2.84 5.88 1.07
N SER A 151 -2.03 5.36 0.16
CA SER A 151 -0.85 4.58 0.52
C SER A 151 0.10 5.34 1.44
N TYR A 152 0.59 4.63 2.46
CA TYR A 152 1.63 5.09 3.36
C TYR A 152 3.00 4.85 2.72
N GLY A 153 3.93 5.76 2.98
CA GLY A 153 5.35 5.46 2.95
C GLY A 153 5.89 5.17 4.36
N PRO A 154 7.18 5.46 4.62
CA PRO A 154 8.18 5.87 3.64
C PRO A 154 8.43 4.76 2.60
N SER A 155 9.28 5.03 1.60
CA SER A 155 9.82 3.90 0.81
C SER A 155 10.60 2.94 1.72
N TYR A 156 10.87 1.72 1.26
CA TYR A 156 11.73 0.77 1.99
C TYR A 156 13.08 1.36 2.40
N ASP A 157 13.67 2.22 1.55
CA ASP A 157 14.94 2.90 1.84
C ASP A 157 14.81 4.25 2.58
N MET A 158 13.70 4.47 3.31
CA MET A 158 13.43 5.67 4.13
C MET A 158 13.34 7.01 3.39
N TYR A 159 13.08 7.03 2.09
CA TYR A 159 12.69 8.27 1.42
C TYR A 159 11.27 8.67 1.80
N LEU A 160 11.07 9.97 2.07
CA LEU A 160 9.76 10.51 2.38
C LEU A 160 8.80 10.36 1.19
N LYS A 161 7.77 9.53 1.39
CA LYS A 161 6.63 9.36 0.50
C LYS A 161 5.33 9.23 1.32
N PRO A 162 4.19 9.74 0.80
CA PRO A 162 4.10 10.63 -0.36
C PRO A 162 4.80 11.98 -0.09
N ALA A 163 5.02 12.79 -1.13
CA ALA A 163 5.72 14.07 -0.96
C ALA A 163 4.84 15.14 -0.28
N LEU A 164 3.55 15.14 -0.61
CA LEU A 164 2.50 16.03 -0.10
C LEU A 164 1.13 15.42 -0.40
N ALA A 165 0.08 15.95 0.22
CA ALA A 165 -1.32 15.57 -0.02
C ALA A 165 -2.07 16.61 -0.86
N ALA A 166 -3.12 16.16 -1.55
CA ALA A 166 -4.04 17.02 -2.29
C ALA A 166 -5.46 16.41 -2.29
N PRO A 167 -6.51 17.20 -2.58
CA PRO A 167 -7.88 16.69 -2.63
C PRO A 167 -8.02 15.55 -3.64
N GLY A 168 -8.34 14.35 -3.15
CA GLY A 168 -8.53 13.15 -3.98
C GLY A 168 -9.80 12.37 -3.66
N GLY A 169 -10.55 12.72 -2.61
CA GLY A 169 -11.80 12.06 -2.24
C GLY A 169 -13.03 12.81 -2.74
N PHE A 170 -14.01 12.09 -3.30
CA PHE A 170 -15.29 12.60 -3.80
C PHE A 170 -15.14 13.76 -4.81
N ILE A 171 -14.22 13.59 -5.76
CA ILE A 171 -13.93 14.59 -6.79
C ILE A 171 -14.90 14.44 -7.96
N LEU A 172 -15.71 15.47 -8.21
CA LEU A 172 -16.49 15.58 -9.44
C LEU A 172 -15.58 15.93 -10.60
N SER A 173 -15.57 15.09 -11.64
CA SER A 173 -14.84 15.37 -12.87
C SER A 173 -15.55 14.80 -14.10
N THR A 174 -14.97 15.06 -15.27
CA THR A 174 -15.50 14.61 -16.55
C THR A 174 -15.21 13.12 -16.79
N LEU A 175 -16.15 12.45 -17.42
CA LEU A 175 -15.98 11.12 -18.03
C LEU A 175 -16.31 11.20 -19.53
N PRO A 176 -15.87 10.22 -20.34
CA PRO A 176 -16.38 10.06 -21.70
C PRO A 176 -17.92 10.10 -21.74
N VAL A 177 -18.50 10.73 -22.76
CA VAL A 177 -19.96 10.85 -22.92
C VAL A 177 -20.69 9.49 -22.85
N PRO A 178 -20.19 8.40 -23.48
CA PRO A 178 -20.81 7.08 -23.36
C PRO A 178 -20.81 6.50 -21.93
N LEU A 179 -19.96 7.03 -21.03
CA LEU A 179 -19.88 6.64 -19.62
C LEU A 179 -20.63 7.61 -18.69
N GLY A 180 -21.44 8.53 -19.24
CA GLY A 180 -22.29 9.42 -18.44
C GLY A 180 -21.76 10.85 -18.25
N SER A 181 -20.70 11.25 -18.96
CA SER A 181 -20.12 12.62 -19.01
C SER A 181 -19.49 13.16 -17.72
N TRP A 182 -19.98 12.75 -16.54
CA TRP A 182 -19.51 13.20 -15.23
C TRP A 182 -19.58 12.06 -14.21
N ALA A 183 -18.60 12.01 -13.32
CA ALA A 183 -18.63 11.12 -12.16
C ALA A 183 -17.97 11.75 -10.94
N VAL A 184 -18.30 11.22 -9.77
CA VAL A 184 -17.70 11.57 -8.49
C VAL A 184 -16.83 10.39 -8.05
N GLU A 185 -15.53 10.53 -8.27
CA GLU A 185 -14.55 9.47 -8.04
C GLU A 185 -13.65 9.80 -6.86
N SER A 186 -13.01 8.77 -6.29
CA SER A 186 -12.03 8.92 -5.21
C SER A 186 -10.75 8.17 -5.53
N GLY A 187 -9.61 8.78 -5.24
CA GLY A 187 -8.31 8.15 -5.42
C GLY A 187 -7.16 9.15 -5.40
N THR A 188 -5.95 8.64 -5.16
CA THR A 188 -4.71 9.39 -5.41
C THR A 188 -4.56 9.75 -6.90
N SER A 189 -5.19 8.96 -7.80
CA SER A 189 -5.38 9.29 -9.22
C SER A 189 -6.15 10.58 -9.47
N MET A 190 -6.98 11.05 -8.52
CA MET A 190 -7.70 12.32 -8.60
C MET A 190 -6.91 13.46 -7.92
N ALA A 191 -6.15 13.16 -6.87
CA ALA A 191 -5.22 14.10 -6.26
C ALA A 191 -4.07 14.50 -7.21
N THR A 192 -3.58 13.54 -8.00
CA THR A 192 -2.46 13.74 -8.95
C THR A 192 -2.72 14.86 -9.98
N PRO A 193 -3.83 14.86 -10.74
CA PRO A 193 -4.10 15.94 -11.70
C PRO A 193 -4.35 17.29 -11.02
N PHE A 194 -4.86 17.32 -9.77
CA PHE A 194 -4.96 18.56 -9.00
C PHE A 194 -3.58 19.18 -8.75
N VAL A 195 -2.59 18.36 -8.34
CA VAL A 195 -1.20 18.82 -8.16
C VAL A 195 -0.57 19.20 -9.50
N ALA A 196 -0.85 18.46 -10.59
CA ALA A 196 -0.35 18.79 -11.92
C ALA A 196 -0.84 20.17 -12.41
N GLY A 197 -2.13 20.47 -12.25
CA GLY A 197 -2.68 21.80 -12.53
C GLY A 197 -2.08 22.89 -11.65
N SER A 198 -1.86 22.58 -10.37
CA SER A 198 -1.19 23.49 -9.42
C SER A 198 0.25 23.81 -9.85
N ALA A 199 1.00 22.80 -10.30
CA ALA A 199 2.35 22.97 -10.83
C ALA A 199 2.37 23.83 -12.11
N ALA A 200 1.37 23.67 -12.99
CA ALA A 200 1.23 24.53 -14.17
C ALA A 200 1.04 26.01 -13.78
N LEU A 201 0.20 26.30 -12.78
CA LEU A 201 0.02 27.65 -12.25
C LEU A 201 1.30 28.20 -11.63
N LEU A 202 2.02 27.38 -10.87
CA LEU A 202 3.31 27.76 -10.30
C LEU A 202 4.32 28.17 -11.39
N LEU A 203 4.44 27.37 -12.45
CA LEU A 203 5.33 27.66 -13.58
C LEU A 203 4.90 28.89 -14.38
N GLN A 204 3.59 29.16 -14.48
CA GLN A 204 3.08 30.38 -15.10
C GLN A 204 3.51 31.64 -14.33
N ILE A 205 3.51 31.58 -13.00
CA ILE A 205 3.81 32.74 -12.13
C ILE A 205 5.32 32.90 -11.91
N ARG A 206 6.04 31.80 -11.65
CA ARG A 206 7.48 31.84 -11.29
C ARG A 206 8.42 31.58 -12.48
N GLY A 207 7.88 31.41 -13.68
CA GLY A 207 8.64 31.14 -14.90
C GLY A 207 8.84 29.66 -15.18
N LYS A 208 9.10 29.33 -16.45
CA LYS A 208 9.12 27.96 -17.00
C LYS A 208 10.54 27.38 -17.12
N SER A 209 11.49 27.88 -16.34
CA SER A 209 12.87 27.38 -16.40
C SER A 209 12.99 25.99 -15.78
N VAL A 210 14.06 25.26 -16.13
CA VAL A 210 14.34 23.93 -15.57
C VAL A 210 14.53 24.01 -14.05
N GLU A 211 15.10 25.11 -13.56
CA GLU A 211 15.33 25.36 -12.13
C GLU A 211 14.01 25.52 -11.38
N THR A 212 13.07 26.32 -11.91
CA THR A 212 11.73 26.46 -11.31
C THR A 212 10.98 25.12 -11.31
N ALA A 213 11.06 24.36 -12.40
CA ALA A 213 10.42 23.05 -12.49
C ALA A 213 10.99 22.05 -11.46
N ARG A 214 12.34 22.02 -11.28
CA ARG A 214 12.99 21.19 -10.27
C ARG A 214 12.64 21.62 -8.84
N ALA A 215 12.48 22.92 -8.60
CA ALA A 215 12.13 23.47 -7.29
C ALA A 215 10.64 23.29 -6.93
N ALA A 216 9.77 22.97 -7.89
CA ALA A 216 8.31 22.94 -7.68
C ALA A 216 7.88 22.09 -6.49
N ARG A 217 8.44 20.88 -6.34
CA ARG A 217 8.17 19.99 -5.19
C ARG A 217 8.49 20.69 -3.88
N SER A 218 9.71 21.22 -3.73
CA SER A 218 10.14 21.88 -2.49
C SER A 218 9.32 23.14 -2.18
N ILE A 219 8.91 23.90 -3.21
CA ILE A 219 8.04 25.06 -3.03
C ILE A 219 6.69 24.64 -2.45
N PHE A 220 6.05 23.60 -3.01
CA PHE A 220 4.79 23.09 -2.47
C PHE A 220 4.94 22.48 -1.08
N GLN A 221 6.05 21.81 -0.79
CA GLN A 221 6.30 21.25 0.53
C GLN A 221 6.52 22.33 1.59
N ASN A 222 7.26 23.40 1.24
CA ASN A 222 7.46 24.54 2.14
C ASN A 222 6.14 25.23 2.51
N SER A 223 5.14 25.24 1.63
CA SER A 223 3.86 25.92 1.90
C SER A 223 2.72 24.99 2.33
N ALA A 224 2.92 23.68 2.28
CA ALA A 224 1.89 22.70 2.62
C ALA A 224 1.43 22.82 4.08
N VAL A 225 0.20 22.35 4.34
CA VAL A 225 -0.45 22.46 5.64
C VAL A 225 -0.71 21.07 6.20
N PRO A 226 -0.05 20.67 7.30
CA PRO A 226 -0.31 19.39 7.93
C PRO A 226 -1.78 19.25 8.38
N VAL A 227 -2.37 18.08 8.15
CA VAL A 227 -3.74 17.71 8.53
C VAL A 227 -3.75 16.84 9.78
N ARG A 228 -4.91 16.81 10.44
CA ARG A 228 -5.16 16.02 11.66
C ARG A 228 -5.46 14.56 11.33
N ASN A 229 -5.17 13.65 12.26
CA ASN A 229 -5.51 12.23 12.18
C ASN A 229 -6.98 11.95 12.57
N GLY A 230 -7.91 12.84 12.25
CA GLY A 230 -9.31 12.68 12.62
C GLY A 230 -10.02 13.98 12.96
N THR A 231 -11.34 13.97 12.80
CA THR A 231 -12.21 15.09 13.19
C THR A 231 -12.17 15.24 14.71
N GLY A 232 -11.80 16.44 15.19
CA GLY A 232 -11.66 16.71 16.63
C GLY A 232 -10.40 16.14 17.28
N ASN A 233 -9.58 15.36 16.56
CA ASN A 233 -8.31 14.86 17.07
C ASN A 233 -7.22 15.95 16.98
N PRO A 234 -6.57 16.36 18.08
CA PRO A 234 -5.49 17.34 18.02
C PRO A 234 -4.20 16.79 17.38
N LEU A 235 -4.02 15.47 17.35
CA LEU A 235 -2.85 14.82 16.77
C LEU A 235 -2.82 15.01 15.25
N LEU A 236 -1.68 15.45 14.71
CA LEU A 236 -1.46 15.47 13.28
C LEU A 236 -1.24 14.06 12.74
N ASP A 237 -1.72 13.82 11.53
CA ASP A 237 -1.41 12.59 10.81
C ASP A 237 0.11 12.48 10.55
N THR A 238 0.63 11.28 10.39
CA THR A 238 2.06 11.06 10.15
C THR A 238 2.48 11.58 8.78
N ALA A 239 3.69 12.13 8.65
CA ALA A 239 4.25 12.47 7.35
C ALA A 239 4.40 11.25 6.43
N SER A 240 4.43 10.03 6.96
CA SER A 240 4.35 8.79 6.17
C SER A 240 3.05 8.68 5.37
N HIS A 241 1.97 9.33 5.80
CA HIS A 241 0.67 9.29 5.14
C HIS A 241 0.40 10.58 4.35
N GLN A 242 0.65 11.75 4.96
CA GLN A 242 0.34 13.04 4.36
C GLN A 242 1.52 13.75 3.67
N GLY A 243 2.74 13.24 3.81
CA GLY A 243 3.96 13.94 3.40
C GLY A 243 4.11 15.28 4.11
N ALA A 244 4.39 16.33 3.34
CA ALA A 244 4.40 17.71 3.84
C ALA A 244 3.00 18.23 4.26
N GLY A 245 1.93 17.49 3.98
CA GLY A 245 0.55 17.89 4.24
C GLY A 245 -0.17 18.40 3.00
N LEU A 246 -1.34 18.99 3.21
CA LEU A 246 -2.23 19.46 2.14
C LEU A 246 -1.59 20.61 1.35
N ILE A 247 -1.58 20.50 0.03
CA ILE A 247 -1.07 21.51 -0.88
C ILE A 247 -1.73 22.88 -0.64
N ASN A 248 -0.91 23.94 -0.52
CA ASN A 248 -1.37 25.32 -0.49
C ASN A 248 -0.76 26.09 -1.66
N VAL A 249 -1.52 26.16 -2.76
CA VAL A 249 -1.07 26.77 -4.02
C VAL A 249 -0.88 28.28 -3.88
N TYR A 250 -1.75 28.95 -3.11
CA TYR A 250 -1.68 30.39 -2.90
C TYR A 250 -0.39 30.78 -2.18
N GLU A 251 -0.08 30.12 -1.06
CA GLU A 251 1.17 30.39 -0.33
C GLU A 251 2.39 29.93 -1.15
N ALA A 252 2.31 28.84 -1.91
CA ALA A 252 3.39 28.38 -2.79
C ALA A 252 3.84 29.45 -3.83
N VAL A 253 2.89 30.20 -4.38
CA VAL A 253 3.18 31.23 -5.41
C VAL A 253 3.50 32.60 -4.80
N LYS A 254 2.98 32.89 -3.61
CA LYS A 254 3.18 34.16 -2.90
C LYS A 254 4.51 34.19 -2.13
N ASN A 255 4.91 33.06 -1.56
CA ASN A 255 6.10 32.98 -0.71
C ASN A 255 7.36 33.34 -1.48
N THR A 256 8.07 34.35 -0.95
CA THR A 256 9.38 34.77 -1.49
C THR A 256 10.55 34.12 -0.74
N GLY A 257 10.30 33.50 0.41
CA GLY A 257 11.30 32.71 1.11
C GLY A 257 11.33 31.24 0.69
N THR A 258 12.44 30.55 0.98
CA THR A 258 12.58 29.09 0.83
C THR A 258 13.31 28.51 2.03
N LEU A 259 12.93 27.30 2.46
CA LEU A 259 13.59 26.56 3.53
C LEU A 259 14.03 25.21 2.98
N LEU A 260 15.35 25.02 2.82
CA LEU A 260 15.92 23.85 2.14
C LEU A 260 16.96 23.10 3.00
N PRO A 261 17.07 21.78 2.89
CA PRO A 261 16.19 20.88 2.12
C PRO A 261 14.75 20.92 2.67
N ALA A 262 13.77 20.63 1.81
CA ALA A 262 12.36 20.57 2.22
C ALA A 262 12.00 19.27 2.95
N GLU A 263 12.92 18.30 2.92
CA GLU A 263 12.82 16.97 3.51
C GLU A 263 14.10 16.66 4.29
N LEU A 264 13.96 16.17 5.51
CA LEU A 264 15.04 15.77 6.40
C LEU A 264 14.90 14.27 6.69
N LEU A 265 15.73 13.47 6.03
CA LEU A 265 15.71 12.02 6.20
C LEU A 265 16.61 11.66 7.38
N LEU A 266 16.00 11.24 8.49
CA LEU A 266 16.70 10.88 9.73
C LEU A 266 17.21 9.43 9.70
N ASN A 267 16.73 8.64 8.75
CA ASN A 267 17.06 7.23 8.55
C ASN A 267 16.58 6.34 9.71
N ASP A 268 17.15 5.14 9.81
CA ASP A 268 16.91 4.12 10.83
C ASP A 268 17.86 4.26 12.02
N THR A 269 17.71 3.45 13.08
CA THR A 269 18.54 3.56 14.29
C THR A 269 19.98 3.15 14.04
N ALA A 270 20.24 2.20 13.14
CA ALA A 270 21.59 1.76 12.78
C ALA A 270 22.37 2.82 12.00
N ASN A 271 21.69 3.64 11.19
CA ASN A 271 22.29 4.65 10.32
C ASN A 271 21.75 6.06 10.62
N PHE A 272 21.44 6.33 11.89
CA PHE A 272 20.74 7.54 12.33
C PHE A 272 21.47 8.83 11.95
N LYS A 273 20.73 9.75 11.31
CA LYS A 273 21.21 11.09 10.94
C LYS A 273 20.47 12.15 11.75
N GLY A 274 20.96 12.39 12.97
CA GLY A 274 20.33 13.32 13.91
C GLY A 274 20.64 14.80 13.69
N ALA A 275 21.74 15.16 13.01
CA ALA A 275 22.14 16.55 12.79
C ALA A 275 21.92 16.97 11.34
N HIS A 276 21.22 18.10 11.15
CA HIS A 276 20.92 18.66 9.82
C HIS A 276 21.12 20.18 9.81
N THR A 277 21.36 20.73 8.63
CA THR A 277 21.41 22.18 8.40
C THR A 277 20.36 22.58 7.38
N LEU A 278 19.46 23.49 7.78
CA LEU A 278 18.51 24.14 6.90
C LEU A 278 19.06 25.48 6.40
N ARG A 279 18.86 25.76 5.12
CA ARG A 279 19.15 27.04 4.46
C ARG A 279 17.85 27.80 4.27
N LEU A 280 17.72 28.90 5.00
CA LEU A 280 16.62 29.85 4.87
C LEU A 280 17.07 30.98 3.95
N ASN A 281 16.40 31.12 2.82
CA ASN A 281 16.64 32.19 1.86
C ASN A 281 15.48 33.16 1.85
N ASN A 282 15.75 34.46 1.81
CA ASN A 282 14.75 35.51 1.61
C ASN A 282 14.94 36.12 0.21
N CYS A 283 14.17 35.67 -0.78
CA CYS A 283 14.19 36.26 -2.13
C CYS A 283 13.31 37.51 -2.25
N GLY A 284 12.77 38.02 -1.14
CA GLY A 284 11.98 39.23 -1.09
C GLY A 284 12.82 40.50 -1.17
N LYS A 285 12.14 41.65 -1.18
CA LYS A 285 12.76 43.00 -1.27
C LYS A 285 13.01 43.66 0.08
N LYS A 286 12.54 43.06 1.17
CA LYS A 286 12.65 43.58 2.54
C LYS A 286 13.19 42.49 3.45
N SER A 287 13.83 42.89 4.54
CA SER A 287 14.24 41.96 5.58
C SER A 287 13.03 41.31 6.25
N VAL A 288 13.14 40.03 6.58
CA VAL A 288 12.08 39.26 7.26
C VAL A 288 12.69 38.57 8.48
N THR A 289 12.03 38.69 9.62
CA THR A 289 12.40 37.96 10.84
C THR A 289 11.60 36.67 10.91
N TYR A 290 12.28 35.53 10.95
CA TYR A 290 11.67 34.21 11.03
C TYR A 290 11.79 33.65 12.45
N MET A 291 10.68 33.14 12.97
CA MET A 291 10.63 32.35 14.21
C MET A 291 10.42 30.88 13.85
N PHE A 292 11.24 30.01 14.43
CA PHE A 292 11.19 28.57 14.18
C PHE A 292 10.48 27.82 15.30
N ALA A 293 9.70 26.82 14.93
CA ALA A 293 9.03 25.92 15.85
C ALA A 293 9.08 24.48 15.36
N HIS A 294 9.19 23.55 16.30
CA HIS A 294 8.97 22.13 16.05
C HIS A 294 7.47 21.83 16.14
N VAL A 295 6.93 21.20 15.10
CA VAL A 295 5.54 20.75 15.02
C VAL A 295 5.55 19.22 14.85
N PRO A 296 5.35 18.44 15.93
CA PRO A 296 5.38 16.99 15.84
C PRO A 296 4.13 16.43 15.14
N ALA A 297 4.31 15.29 14.47
CA ALA A 297 3.23 14.49 13.89
C ALA A 297 3.18 13.10 14.55
N GLY A 298 2.05 12.40 14.44
CA GLY A 298 1.88 11.07 15.02
C GLY A 298 2.95 10.08 14.56
N THR A 299 3.34 9.18 15.46
CA THR A 299 4.26 8.08 15.18
C THR A 299 3.45 6.83 14.85
N THR A 300 3.69 6.22 13.69
CA THR A 300 2.98 5.00 13.27
C THR A 300 3.66 3.75 13.79
N ILE A 301 2.88 2.81 14.30
CA ILE A 301 3.31 1.43 14.57
C ILE A 301 2.99 0.61 13.33
N THR A 302 4.01 -0.02 12.71
CA THR A 302 3.88 -0.50 11.32
C THR A 302 3.87 -2.01 11.17
N ILE A 303 4.45 -2.74 12.13
CA ILE A 303 4.60 -4.21 12.09
C ILE A 303 3.99 -4.84 13.35
N ASP A 304 3.29 -5.96 13.16
CA ASP A 304 2.86 -6.90 14.20
C ASP A 304 3.41 -8.29 13.88
N GLY A 305 4.34 -8.78 14.72
CA GLY A 305 5.12 -9.98 14.43
C GLY A 305 6.03 -9.78 13.20
N ILE A 306 5.69 -10.46 12.09
CA ILE A 306 6.37 -10.30 10.80
C ILE A 306 5.49 -9.59 9.76
N GLU A 307 4.24 -9.30 10.12
CA GLU A 307 3.24 -8.76 9.21
C GLU A 307 3.11 -7.25 9.35
N VAL A 308 2.68 -6.63 8.27
CA VAL A 308 2.38 -5.19 8.27
C VAL A 308 0.98 -4.98 8.81
N ILE A 309 0.81 -3.96 9.66
CA ILE A 309 -0.50 -3.65 10.20
C ILE A 309 -1.34 -2.99 9.09
N PRO A 310 -2.49 -3.59 8.69
CA PRO A 310 -3.36 -3.00 7.69
C PRO A 310 -4.02 -1.73 8.23
N GLU A 311 -4.59 -0.92 7.33
CA GLU A 311 -5.30 0.29 7.72
C GLU A 311 -6.52 -0.03 8.62
N PRO A 312 -6.83 0.81 9.63
CA PRO A 312 -6.09 2.00 10.02
C PRO A 312 -4.77 1.66 10.75
N VAL A 313 -3.66 2.24 10.28
CA VAL A 313 -2.35 2.07 10.93
C VAL A 313 -2.38 2.77 12.30
N PRO A 314 -2.01 2.11 13.42
CA PRO A 314 -2.02 2.73 14.74
C PRO A 314 -1.06 3.92 14.82
N LEU A 315 -1.52 5.03 15.41
CA LEU A 315 -0.71 6.22 15.68
C LEU A 315 -0.60 6.47 17.19
N THR A 316 0.60 6.84 17.65
CA THR A 316 0.87 7.29 19.03
C THR A 316 1.39 8.73 19.05
N ASP A 317 1.39 9.34 20.24
CA ASP A 317 1.89 10.68 20.52
C ASP A 317 3.34 10.72 21.02
N ASN A 318 4.12 9.65 20.79
CA ASN A 318 5.55 9.64 21.03
C ASN A 318 6.27 10.41 19.92
N PHE A 319 6.87 11.55 20.23
CA PHE A 319 7.52 12.41 19.24
C PHE A 319 9.04 12.46 19.39
N ALA A 320 9.74 12.76 18.31
CA ALA A 320 11.14 13.17 18.39
C ALA A 320 11.28 14.48 19.18
N THR A 321 12.38 14.64 19.91
CA THR A 321 12.75 15.93 20.50
C THR A 321 13.70 16.67 19.56
N VAL A 322 13.45 17.96 19.33
CA VAL A 322 14.20 18.75 18.35
C VAL A 322 14.78 20.01 18.98
N LYS A 323 16.09 20.22 18.76
CA LYS A 323 16.79 21.47 19.06
C LYS A 323 16.97 22.27 17.78
N ILE A 324 16.60 23.55 17.79
CA ILE A 324 16.69 24.46 16.64
C ILE A 324 17.55 25.66 17.01
N GLU A 325 18.67 25.87 16.30
CA GLU A 325 19.63 26.92 16.60
C GLU A 325 20.07 27.70 15.33
N PRO A 326 19.82 29.02 15.28
CA PRO A 326 19.02 29.82 16.21
C PRO A 326 17.51 29.58 16.04
N SER A 327 16.73 29.76 17.11
CA SER A 327 15.25 29.66 17.07
C SER A 327 14.56 30.89 16.46
N GLN A 328 15.28 31.99 16.30
CA GLN A 328 14.83 33.20 15.62
C GLN A 328 15.98 33.87 14.88
N ILE A 329 15.74 34.36 13.67
CA ILE A 329 16.75 35.08 12.88
C ILE A 329 16.12 36.10 11.93
N THR A 330 16.77 37.25 11.76
CA THR A 330 16.42 38.23 10.72
C THR A 330 17.27 38.00 9.49
N VAL A 331 16.61 37.82 8.34
CA VAL A 331 17.26 37.58 7.05
C VAL A 331 17.04 38.78 6.15
N SER A 332 18.13 39.45 5.79
CA SER A 332 18.12 40.57 4.85
C SER A 332 17.57 40.16 3.49
N ALA A 333 17.01 41.13 2.75
CA ALA A 333 16.56 40.91 1.38
C ALA A 333 17.68 40.29 0.51
N GLY A 334 17.35 39.27 -0.26
CA GLY A 334 18.27 38.54 -1.14
C GLY A 334 19.31 37.67 -0.43
N SER A 335 19.27 37.55 0.91
CA SER A 335 20.27 36.83 1.69
C SER A 335 19.81 35.43 2.07
N THR A 336 20.79 34.54 2.29
CA THR A 336 20.58 33.18 2.81
C THR A 336 21.32 33.02 4.14
N VAL A 337 20.68 32.38 5.10
CA VAL A 337 21.27 32.02 6.41
C VAL A 337 21.09 30.52 6.67
N SER A 338 21.93 29.96 7.54
CA SER A 338 21.87 28.56 7.95
C SER A 338 21.32 28.42 9.37
N ILE A 339 20.55 27.36 9.60
CA ILE A 339 19.95 26.98 10.88
C ILE A 339 20.28 25.52 11.13
N ASN A 340 20.83 25.22 12.31
CA ASN A 340 21.17 23.87 12.71
C ASN A 340 19.99 23.23 13.44
N ILE A 341 19.67 22.00 13.05
CA ILE A 341 18.60 21.19 13.62
C ILE A 341 19.21 19.91 14.17
N THR A 342 18.95 19.60 15.44
CA THR A 342 19.38 18.35 16.08
C THR A 342 18.16 17.58 16.56
N PHE A 343 18.04 16.33 16.12
CA PHE A 343 16.96 15.41 16.46
C PHE A 343 17.42 14.36 17.45
N ASN A 344 16.54 14.02 18.39
CA ASN A 344 16.61 12.80 19.19
C ASN A 344 15.36 11.96 18.90
N PRO A 345 15.49 10.67 18.57
CA PRO A 345 14.34 9.79 18.34
C PRO A 345 13.43 9.70 19.58
N PRO A 346 12.12 9.43 19.40
CA PRO A 346 11.20 9.20 20.52
C PRO A 346 11.65 8.01 21.37
N ALA A 347 11.46 8.13 22.69
CA ALA A 347 11.71 7.05 23.65
C ALA A 347 10.42 6.26 23.96
N GLY A 348 10.58 5.07 24.53
CA GLY A 348 9.47 4.24 25.01
C GLY A 348 8.69 3.51 23.91
N LEU A 349 9.32 3.30 22.75
CA LEU A 349 8.75 2.55 21.62
C LEU A 349 9.51 1.24 21.44
N ASP A 350 8.80 0.20 21.01
CA ASP A 350 9.38 -1.12 20.72
C ASP A 350 9.93 -1.18 19.29
N PRO A 351 11.25 -1.36 19.09
CA PRO A 351 11.83 -1.47 17.76
C PRO A 351 11.31 -2.62 16.91
N ALA A 352 10.82 -3.70 17.51
CA ALA A 352 10.27 -4.84 16.77
C ALA A 352 9.01 -4.46 15.96
N THR A 353 8.33 -3.38 16.33
CA THR A 353 7.11 -2.90 15.66
C THR A 353 7.37 -1.85 14.57
N PHE A 354 8.65 -1.58 14.28
CA PHE A 354 9.14 -0.57 13.32
C PHE A 354 8.40 0.79 13.41
N PRO A 355 8.48 1.49 14.57
CA PRO A 355 7.78 2.76 14.75
C PRO A 355 8.35 3.86 13.85
N VAL A 356 7.54 4.44 12.97
CA VAL A 356 7.96 5.54 12.09
C VAL A 356 7.48 6.87 12.65
N TYR A 357 8.43 7.73 13.02
CA TYR A 357 8.17 9.03 13.63
C TYR A 357 8.45 10.16 12.64
N SER A 358 7.69 11.25 12.74
CA SER A 358 7.78 12.35 11.79
C SER A 358 7.33 13.69 12.38
N GLY A 359 7.44 14.75 11.58
CA GLY A 359 6.98 16.08 11.94
C GLY A 359 7.61 17.16 11.07
N TYR A 360 7.54 18.40 11.53
CA TYR A 360 7.88 19.57 10.74
C TYR A 360 8.73 20.57 11.52
N ILE A 361 9.70 21.18 10.84
CA ILE A 361 10.38 22.40 11.28
C ILE A 361 9.71 23.57 10.57
N LYS A 362 8.89 24.33 11.29
CA LYS A 362 8.11 25.44 10.74
C LYS A 362 8.82 26.76 10.99
N ALA A 363 8.94 27.59 9.96
CA ALA A 363 9.42 28.96 10.03
C ALA A 363 8.28 29.94 9.74
N THR A 364 8.01 30.87 10.66
CA THR A 364 6.98 31.90 10.50
C THR A 364 7.66 33.27 10.41
N GLY A 365 7.52 33.92 9.27
CA GLY A 365 8.07 35.24 8.99
C GLY A 365 7.22 36.37 9.55
N SER A 366 7.84 37.50 9.88
CA SER A 366 7.18 38.75 10.27
C SER A 366 6.29 39.36 9.18
N ASP A 367 6.40 38.87 7.95
CA ASP A 367 5.58 39.21 6.78
C ASP A 367 4.41 38.22 6.55
N ASN A 368 4.17 37.32 7.52
CA ASN A 368 3.23 36.20 7.46
C ASN A 368 3.62 35.09 6.47
N THR A 369 4.83 35.09 5.91
CA THR A 369 5.34 33.95 5.15
C THR A 369 5.47 32.74 6.07
N THR A 370 4.85 31.61 5.71
CA THR A 370 5.05 30.33 6.39
C THR A 370 5.83 29.38 5.50
N LEU A 371 6.92 28.84 6.04
CA LEU A 371 7.74 27.82 5.41
C LEU A 371 7.84 26.60 6.33
N GLN A 372 8.05 25.42 5.77
CA GLN A 372 8.32 24.24 6.57
C GLN A 372 9.27 23.26 5.88
N SER A 373 9.98 22.48 6.69
CA SER A 373 10.72 21.29 6.26
C SER A 373 10.20 20.08 7.01
N THR A 374 9.90 19.00 6.29
CA THR A 374 9.35 17.76 6.88
C THR A 374 10.49 16.83 7.25
N TYR A 375 10.42 16.17 8.41
CA TYR A 375 11.37 15.12 8.79
C TYR A 375 10.66 13.77 8.96
N ILE A 376 11.41 12.68 8.75
CA ILE A 376 10.95 11.32 8.98
C ILE A 376 12.12 10.41 9.40
N GLY A 377 11.87 9.49 10.32
CA GLY A 377 12.81 8.46 10.77
C GLY A 377 12.08 7.25 11.33
N VAL A 378 12.79 6.16 11.59
CA VAL A 378 12.23 4.94 12.18
C VAL A 378 13.01 4.54 13.43
N VAL A 379 12.30 4.12 14.49
CA VAL A 379 12.88 3.59 15.73
C VAL A 379 13.10 2.09 15.57
N ALA A 380 13.89 1.68 14.60
CA ALA A 380 14.34 0.30 14.38
C ALA A 380 15.56 0.33 13.45
N ALA A 381 16.36 -0.74 13.42
CA ALA A 381 17.31 -0.93 12.33
C ALA A 381 16.58 -1.65 11.20
N LEU A 382 16.63 -1.11 9.98
CA LEU A 382 15.89 -1.71 8.86
C LEU A 382 16.40 -3.09 8.50
N LYS A 383 17.69 -3.33 8.71
CA LYS A 383 18.31 -4.65 8.54
C LYS A 383 17.85 -5.69 9.55
N ASP A 384 17.10 -5.31 10.59
CA ASP A 384 16.50 -6.26 11.53
C ASP A 384 15.09 -6.69 11.07
N ALA A 385 14.56 -6.09 9.99
CA ALA A 385 13.26 -6.47 9.44
C ALA A 385 13.34 -7.86 8.82
N LYS A 386 12.37 -8.71 9.17
CA LYS A 386 12.20 -10.01 8.54
C LYS A 386 11.85 -9.82 7.06
N VAL A 387 12.55 -10.50 6.17
CA VAL A 387 12.27 -10.47 4.73
C VAL A 387 11.48 -11.70 4.29
N LEU A 388 11.94 -12.89 4.64
CA LEU A 388 11.29 -14.15 4.30
C LEU A 388 10.33 -14.59 5.40
N ASP A 389 9.12 -14.98 5.04
CA ASP A 389 8.23 -15.68 5.96
C ASP A 389 8.83 -17.05 6.33
N ASP A 390 9.02 -17.30 7.62
CA ASP A 390 9.45 -18.59 8.16
C ASP A 390 8.46 -19.20 9.16
N THR A 391 7.22 -18.74 9.09
CA THR A 391 6.13 -19.18 9.94
C THR A 391 5.24 -20.19 9.22
N ASP A 392 4.44 -20.92 10.00
CA ASP A 392 3.36 -21.78 9.52
C ASP A 392 2.01 -21.06 9.47
N ALA A 393 1.97 -19.77 9.83
CA ALA A 393 0.72 -19.03 9.96
C ALA A 393 -0.03 -18.90 8.63
N TYR A 394 0.68 -18.86 7.51
CA TYR A 394 0.11 -18.58 6.21
C TYR A 394 -0.43 -19.83 5.49
N PHE A 395 0.32 -20.95 5.49
CA PHE A 395 -0.07 -22.21 4.84
C PHE A 395 -0.35 -23.38 5.80
N GLY A 396 -0.19 -23.20 7.11
CA GLY A 396 -0.13 -24.32 8.07
C GLY A 396 1.19 -25.09 8.04
N VAL A 397 2.13 -24.68 7.18
CA VAL A 397 3.47 -25.24 7.03
C VAL A 397 4.47 -24.09 6.88
N LYS A 398 5.70 -24.30 7.36
CA LYS A 398 6.73 -23.26 7.30
C LYS A 398 7.18 -22.97 5.88
N LEU A 399 7.39 -21.69 5.60
CA LEU A 399 8.02 -21.19 4.38
C LEU A 399 9.52 -20.88 4.59
N PRO A 400 10.30 -20.76 3.50
CA PRO A 400 10.07 -21.35 2.18
C PRO A 400 9.98 -22.88 2.21
N LEU A 401 9.38 -23.48 1.18
CA LEU A 401 9.27 -24.94 1.03
C LEU A 401 9.46 -25.40 -0.42
N LEU A 402 9.79 -26.68 -0.59
CA LEU A 402 9.90 -27.37 -1.87
C LEU A 402 8.72 -28.33 -2.04
N MET A 403 8.03 -28.28 -3.17
CA MET A 403 6.89 -29.17 -3.49
C MET A 403 7.32 -30.35 -4.36
N ASP A 404 6.82 -31.56 -4.10
CA ASP A 404 6.98 -32.72 -4.97
C ASP A 404 6.09 -32.69 -6.22
N GLY A 405 6.12 -33.76 -7.03
CA GLY A 405 5.35 -33.82 -8.28
C GLY A 405 3.84 -34.02 -8.09
N GLU A 406 3.43 -34.36 -6.88
CA GLU A 406 2.06 -34.53 -6.44
C GLU A 406 1.50 -33.23 -5.82
N GLY A 407 2.35 -32.23 -5.61
CA GLY A 407 2.01 -30.93 -5.05
C GLY A 407 2.03 -30.88 -3.51
N GLU A 408 2.73 -31.82 -2.87
CA GLU A 408 2.87 -31.88 -1.42
C GLU A 408 4.26 -31.34 -0.97
N PRO A 409 4.36 -30.69 0.21
CA PRO A 409 5.63 -30.19 0.72
C PRO A 409 6.61 -31.32 1.06
N VAL A 410 7.81 -31.26 0.50
CA VAL A 410 8.90 -32.17 0.80
C VAL A 410 9.42 -31.88 2.22
N PRO A 411 9.51 -32.89 3.11
CA PRO A 411 10.01 -32.67 4.46
C PRO A 411 11.45 -32.12 4.48
N PRO A 412 11.85 -31.33 5.49
CA PRO A 412 13.17 -30.68 5.57
C PRO A 412 14.38 -31.61 5.38
N ASN A 413 14.32 -32.80 5.99
CA ASN A 413 15.35 -33.84 5.88
C ASN A 413 15.02 -34.90 4.80
N GLY A 414 14.00 -34.63 4.00
CA GLY A 414 13.51 -35.52 2.96
C GLY A 414 14.34 -35.47 1.68
N SER A 415 13.97 -36.33 0.74
CA SER A 415 14.52 -36.37 -0.61
C SER A 415 13.40 -36.62 -1.60
N VAL A 416 13.44 -35.94 -2.73
CA VAL A 416 12.46 -36.08 -3.83
C VAL A 416 13.19 -36.29 -5.16
N ILE A 417 12.58 -37.06 -6.07
CA ILE A 417 13.10 -37.31 -7.43
C ILE A 417 12.22 -36.56 -8.43
N TYR A 418 12.84 -35.77 -9.30
CA TYR A 418 12.19 -35.06 -10.39
C TYR A 418 12.68 -35.61 -11.73
N THR A 419 11.74 -35.94 -12.61
CA THR A 419 12.02 -36.36 -13.99
C THR A 419 12.15 -35.18 -14.95
N MET A 420 11.86 -33.96 -14.48
CA MET A 420 11.82 -32.71 -15.26
C MET A 420 10.79 -32.77 -16.40
N GLN A 421 9.73 -33.57 -16.22
CA GLN A 421 8.62 -33.71 -17.16
C GLN A 421 7.27 -33.44 -16.47
N GLY A 422 6.42 -32.64 -17.13
CA GLY A 422 5.12 -32.25 -16.59
C GLY A 422 5.25 -31.68 -15.18
N ASN A 423 4.49 -32.24 -14.24
CA ASN A 423 4.43 -31.77 -12.86
C ASN A 423 5.61 -32.29 -12.02
N SER A 424 6.43 -33.20 -12.55
CA SER A 424 7.65 -33.70 -11.91
C SER A 424 8.83 -32.73 -12.13
N THR A 425 8.61 -31.46 -11.75
CA THR A 425 9.59 -30.38 -11.84
C THR A 425 9.67 -29.68 -10.47
N PRO A 426 10.86 -29.34 -9.94
CA PRO A 426 10.94 -28.71 -8.63
C PRO A 426 10.19 -27.38 -8.59
N LEU A 427 9.32 -27.21 -7.59
CA LEU A 427 8.60 -25.96 -7.34
C LEU A 427 8.93 -25.46 -5.93
N VAL A 428 9.54 -24.27 -5.85
CA VAL A 428 9.85 -23.60 -4.58
C VAL A 428 8.76 -22.58 -4.28
N ILE A 429 8.14 -22.67 -3.11
CA ILE A 429 7.18 -21.69 -2.62
C ILE A 429 7.82 -20.86 -1.52
N TYR A 430 7.74 -19.54 -1.63
CA TYR A 430 8.23 -18.60 -0.63
C TYR A 430 7.36 -17.35 -0.58
N ARG A 431 7.49 -16.60 0.52
CA ARG A 431 6.77 -15.35 0.74
C ARG A 431 7.69 -14.29 1.31
N LEU A 432 7.63 -13.10 0.74
CA LEU A 432 8.34 -11.91 1.18
C LEU A 432 7.39 -11.07 2.03
N VAL A 433 7.68 -10.94 3.33
CA VAL A 433 6.92 -10.08 4.25
C VAL A 433 7.45 -8.65 4.30
N GLN A 434 8.65 -8.44 3.75
CA GLN A 434 9.26 -7.13 3.55
C GLN A 434 9.92 -7.04 2.17
N GLY A 435 10.16 -5.81 1.68
CA GLY A 435 10.94 -5.61 0.46
C GLY A 435 12.40 -6.05 0.62
N THR A 436 13.04 -6.48 -0.47
CA THR A 436 14.45 -6.89 -0.48
C THR A 436 15.21 -6.24 -1.64
N PRO A 437 16.43 -5.71 -1.40
CA PRO A 437 17.26 -5.19 -2.50
C PRO A 437 17.72 -6.27 -3.48
N LEU A 438 17.83 -7.53 -3.04
CA LEU A 438 18.29 -8.64 -3.86
C LEU A 438 17.70 -9.96 -3.36
N LEU A 439 17.06 -10.70 -4.26
CA LEU A 439 16.69 -12.10 -4.05
C LEU A 439 17.41 -12.96 -5.07
N ARG A 440 17.95 -14.10 -4.62
CA ARG A 440 18.65 -15.05 -5.48
C ARG A 440 18.37 -16.50 -5.08
N LEU A 441 18.18 -17.35 -6.08
CA LEU A 441 18.14 -18.81 -5.94
C LEU A 441 19.31 -19.41 -6.71
N ASP A 442 20.12 -20.20 -6.01
CA ASP A 442 21.26 -20.93 -6.57
C ASP A 442 21.03 -22.45 -6.42
N LEU A 443 21.52 -23.22 -7.39
CA LEU A 443 21.64 -24.67 -7.26
C LEU A 443 22.99 -25.01 -6.64
N ILE A 444 23.01 -25.83 -5.60
CA ILE A 444 24.23 -26.28 -4.93
C ILE A 444 24.29 -27.81 -4.86
N ASP A 445 25.50 -28.37 -4.71
CA ASP A 445 25.67 -29.81 -4.53
C ASP A 445 24.98 -30.27 -3.23
N SER A 446 24.25 -31.38 -3.27
CA SER A 446 23.53 -31.94 -2.11
C SER A 446 24.40 -32.23 -0.88
N LYS A 447 25.72 -32.45 -1.07
CA LYS A 447 26.71 -32.69 0.00
C LYS A 447 27.22 -31.41 0.65
N THR A 448 26.85 -30.25 0.11
CA THR A 448 27.28 -28.95 0.64
C THR A 448 26.63 -28.74 2.01
N ASN A 449 27.46 -28.44 3.01
CA ASN A 449 27.01 -28.01 4.33
C ASN A 449 26.76 -26.50 4.28
N THR A 450 25.50 -26.10 4.34
CA THR A 450 25.08 -24.70 4.47
C THR A 450 24.71 -24.43 5.92
N SER A 451 25.09 -23.26 6.43
CA SER A 451 24.55 -22.75 7.70
C SER A 451 23.21 -22.08 7.42
N THR A 452 22.11 -22.85 7.46
CA THR A 452 20.76 -22.28 7.41
C THR A 452 20.51 -21.50 8.72
N ASN A 453 20.18 -20.22 8.63
CA ASN A 453 19.77 -19.41 9.78
C ASN A 453 18.24 -19.36 9.97
N HIS A 454 17.49 -20.16 9.19
CA HIS A 454 16.04 -20.34 9.27
C HIS A 454 15.63 -21.75 9.76
N PRO A 455 14.77 -21.87 10.80
CA PRO A 455 14.35 -23.17 11.35
C PRO A 455 13.20 -23.82 10.56
N GLN A 456 13.42 -25.05 10.08
CA GLN A 456 12.46 -25.83 9.27
C GLN A 456 11.46 -26.63 10.15
N SER A 457 10.24 -26.94 9.66
CA SER A 457 9.26 -27.82 10.36
C SER A 457 8.75 -28.96 9.47
N SER A 458 8.13 -29.95 10.11
CA SER A 458 7.71 -31.23 9.54
C SER A 458 6.23 -31.48 9.83
N GLU A 459 5.31 -30.89 9.06
CA GLU A 459 3.91 -31.33 9.04
C GLU A 459 3.37 -31.32 7.61
N GLU A 460 2.71 -32.41 7.22
CA GLU A 460 2.00 -32.59 5.94
C GLU A 460 0.59 -32.02 6.06
N LEU A 461 0.01 -31.47 4.97
CA LEU A 461 -1.46 -31.47 4.75
C LEU A 461 -1.90 -30.88 3.37
N SER A 462 -2.44 -31.77 2.54
CA SER A 462 -3.61 -31.70 1.65
C SER A 462 -3.59 -30.83 0.37
N PRO A 463 -4.11 -31.37 -0.76
CA PRO A 463 -3.69 -30.95 -2.09
C PRO A 463 -4.62 -29.89 -2.69
N ARG A 464 -4.06 -28.92 -3.45
CA ARG A 464 -4.65 -28.43 -4.72
C ARG A 464 -3.90 -27.31 -5.48
N SER A 465 -3.96 -27.51 -6.80
CA SER A 465 -4.07 -26.55 -7.92
C SER A 465 -2.79 -25.88 -8.45
N GLU A 466 -2.23 -26.53 -9.47
CA GLU A 466 -1.31 -25.95 -10.47
C GLU A 466 -1.91 -24.74 -11.19
N VAL A 467 -1.16 -23.62 -11.20
CA VAL A 467 -1.37 -22.52 -12.15
C VAL A 467 0.00 -22.00 -12.58
N SER A 468 0.26 -22.01 -13.90
CA SER A 468 1.50 -21.52 -14.49
C SER A 468 1.56 -19.98 -14.47
N ALA A 469 2.57 -19.40 -13.83
CA ALA A 469 2.84 -17.96 -13.92
C ALA A 469 3.68 -17.66 -15.16
N GLY A 470 3.05 -17.10 -16.20
CA GLY A 470 3.70 -16.69 -17.44
C GLY A 470 3.73 -15.18 -17.65
N VAL A 471 4.96 -14.65 -17.73
CA VAL A 471 5.47 -13.56 -18.58
C VAL A 471 4.82 -12.17 -18.44
N TYR A 472 5.48 -11.25 -17.71
CA TYR A 472 5.78 -9.86 -18.13
C TYR A 472 6.78 -9.20 -17.15
N SER A 473 8.08 -9.27 -17.44
CA SER A 473 9.09 -8.39 -16.84
C SER A 473 9.13 -7.08 -17.63
N THR A 474 8.86 -5.93 -16.99
CA THR A 474 9.12 -4.62 -17.60
C THR A 474 10.11 -3.82 -16.76
N PHE A 475 11.14 -3.33 -17.46
CA PHE A 475 12.34 -2.64 -16.98
C PHE A 475 12.07 -1.42 -16.07
N PRO A 476 13.03 -1.08 -15.18
CA PRO A 476 13.73 0.20 -15.38
C PRO A 476 15.21 0.30 -14.94
N LYS A 477 15.99 0.96 -15.82
CA LYS A 477 17.10 1.92 -15.60
C LYS A 477 18.31 1.50 -14.72
N ARG A 478 19.17 0.65 -15.29
CA ARG A 478 20.63 0.84 -15.25
C ARG A 478 21.13 1.44 -16.57
N SER A 479 22.29 2.08 -16.58
CA SER A 479 22.78 2.86 -17.73
C SER A 479 23.09 1.94 -18.91
N MET A 480 23.03 2.45 -20.14
CA MET A 480 23.42 1.72 -21.37
C MET A 480 24.85 1.13 -21.30
N ARG A 481 25.69 1.60 -20.36
CA ARG A 481 27.00 1.04 -20.05
C ARG A 481 26.92 -0.32 -19.33
N ASP A 482 25.94 -0.53 -18.47
CA ASP A 482 25.74 -1.79 -17.72
C ASP A 482 25.18 -2.91 -18.62
N TRP A 483 24.58 -2.55 -19.77
CA TRP A 483 24.13 -3.47 -20.81
C TRP A 483 25.24 -3.82 -21.83
N LEU A 484 26.12 -2.86 -22.16
CA LEU A 484 27.23 -3.05 -23.10
C LEU A 484 28.48 -3.67 -22.47
N LEU A 485 28.62 -3.50 -21.16
CA LEU A 485 29.60 -4.16 -20.32
C LEU A 485 28.80 -4.77 -19.18
N PRO A 486 28.25 -5.99 -19.31
CA PRO A 486 27.88 -6.75 -18.13
C PRO A 486 29.12 -6.74 -17.26
N ASP A 487 29.06 -6.06 -16.12
CA ASP A 487 30.21 -5.95 -15.23
C ASP A 487 30.60 -7.39 -14.92
N THR A 488 31.76 -7.81 -15.45
CA THR A 488 32.35 -9.12 -15.23
C THR A 488 32.70 -9.33 -13.75
N ASN A 489 32.43 -8.33 -12.92
CA ASN A 489 32.32 -8.44 -11.48
C ASN A 489 30.90 -8.86 -11.08
N ASN A 490 30.55 -10.11 -11.41
CA ASN A 490 29.61 -10.85 -10.58
C ASN A 490 30.16 -10.78 -9.14
N PRO A 491 29.45 -10.26 -8.13
CA PRO A 491 29.97 -10.25 -6.75
C PRO A 491 30.20 -11.68 -6.21
N TYR A 492 29.75 -12.69 -6.96
CA TYR A 492 29.59 -14.08 -6.56
C TYR A 492 30.31 -15.06 -7.49
N ASP A 493 31.58 -14.80 -7.81
CA ASP A 493 32.50 -15.82 -8.34
C ASP A 493 33.18 -16.63 -7.19
N GLY A 494 32.59 -16.60 -5.99
CA GLY A 494 33.10 -17.20 -4.74
C GLY A 494 32.05 -17.97 -3.93
N THR A 495 32.49 -18.56 -2.82
CA THR A 495 31.65 -19.25 -1.81
C THR A 495 30.72 -18.24 -1.11
N PHE A 496 29.44 -18.57 -0.96
CA PHE A 496 28.44 -17.77 -0.24
C PHE A 496 27.61 -18.66 0.69
N ALA A 497 27.42 -18.25 1.94
CA ALA A 497 26.83 -19.06 3.02
C ALA A 497 27.52 -20.43 3.18
N GLY A 498 28.84 -20.47 2.94
CA GLY A 498 29.65 -21.69 2.93
C GLY A 498 29.43 -22.62 1.71
N ALA A 499 28.61 -22.23 0.73
CA ALA A 499 28.33 -23.01 -0.48
C ALA A 499 28.90 -22.38 -1.74
N LYS A 500 29.40 -23.21 -2.67
CA LYS A 500 29.75 -22.77 -4.03
C LYS A 500 28.57 -23.09 -4.95
N PRO A 501 27.87 -22.09 -5.53
CA PRO A 501 26.82 -22.34 -6.51
C PRO A 501 27.35 -23.14 -7.71
N LEU A 502 26.60 -24.15 -8.13
CA LEU A 502 26.79 -24.84 -9.41
C LEU A 502 26.24 -24.00 -10.57
N GLY A 503 25.22 -23.17 -10.28
CA GLY A 503 24.66 -22.19 -11.20
C GLY A 503 23.48 -21.44 -10.58
N VAL A 504 23.15 -20.29 -11.17
CA VAL A 504 22.02 -19.44 -10.74
C VAL A 504 20.73 -19.97 -11.36
N LEU A 505 19.70 -20.16 -10.54
CA LEU A 505 18.36 -20.51 -10.98
C LEU A 505 17.52 -19.25 -11.24
N TYR A 506 17.62 -18.25 -10.36
CA TYR A 506 16.88 -17.00 -10.47
C TYR A 506 17.56 -15.88 -9.67
N GLN A 507 17.44 -14.65 -10.15
CA GLN A 507 17.90 -13.46 -9.45
C GLN A 507 17.02 -12.27 -9.85
N GLU A 508 16.60 -11.49 -8.86
CA GLU A 508 15.90 -10.22 -9.09
C GLU A 508 16.30 -9.16 -8.05
N ASP A 509 16.39 -7.91 -8.50
CA ASP A 509 16.74 -6.76 -7.68
C ASP A 509 15.46 -6.00 -7.27
N TYR A 510 15.42 -5.45 -6.05
CA TYR A 510 14.38 -4.55 -5.55
C TYR A 510 12.95 -5.14 -5.58
N LEU A 511 12.81 -6.38 -5.14
CA LEU A 511 11.50 -7.01 -5.00
C LEU A 511 10.70 -6.38 -3.84
N PRO A 512 9.41 -6.08 -4.04
CA PRO A 512 8.52 -5.66 -2.96
C PRO A 512 8.09 -6.86 -2.11
N ARG A 513 7.44 -6.58 -0.98
CA ARG A 513 6.74 -7.62 -0.22
C ARG A 513 5.51 -8.15 -0.98
N ASN A 514 5.07 -9.34 -0.60
CA ASN A 514 3.81 -9.92 -1.02
C ASN A 514 2.60 -9.22 -0.38
N SER A 515 1.43 -9.39 -0.99
CA SER A 515 0.15 -8.94 -0.44
C SER A 515 -0.33 -9.87 0.69
N ALA A 516 -1.39 -9.47 1.37
CA ALA A 516 -2.07 -10.32 2.36
C ALA A 516 -3.08 -11.30 1.72
N SER A 517 -3.20 -11.33 0.38
CA SER A 517 -4.05 -12.32 -0.29
C SER A 517 -3.53 -13.73 -0.04
N ASN A 518 -4.38 -14.75 -0.17
CA ASN A 518 -4.02 -16.17 -0.06
C ASN A 518 -3.71 -16.81 -1.42
N SER A 519 -3.72 -16.04 -2.52
CA SER A 519 -3.45 -16.54 -3.87
C SER A 519 -2.20 -15.91 -4.48
N SER A 520 -1.51 -16.67 -5.34
CA SER A 520 -0.36 -16.19 -6.10
C SER A 520 -0.75 -15.14 -7.15
N ASP A 521 -1.93 -15.27 -7.77
CA ASP A 521 -2.46 -14.30 -8.76
C ASP A 521 -2.64 -12.89 -8.19
N GLU A 522 -2.92 -12.80 -6.88
CA GLU A 522 -3.02 -11.54 -6.14
C GLU A 522 -1.74 -11.21 -5.37
N ASN A 523 -0.62 -11.84 -5.74
CA ASN A 523 0.71 -11.64 -5.16
C ASN A 523 0.80 -11.99 -3.66
N GLY A 524 0.04 -12.96 -3.16
CA GLY A 524 0.08 -13.40 -1.76
C GLY A 524 1.36 -14.17 -1.39
N TYR A 525 1.90 -14.91 -2.34
CA TYR A 525 3.15 -15.68 -2.24
C TYR A 525 3.74 -15.88 -3.64
N ILE A 526 4.96 -16.39 -3.72
CA ILE A 526 5.67 -16.67 -4.97
C ILE A 526 5.90 -18.17 -5.10
N GLY A 527 5.52 -18.73 -6.25
CA GLY A 527 5.88 -20.08 -6.68
C GLY A 527 6.89 -20.00 -7.82
N PHE A 528 8.10 -20.52 -7.61
CA PHE A 528 9.16 -20.56 -8.60
C PHE A 528 9.42 -22.00 -9.08
N GLN A 529 9.07 -22.27 -10.33
CA GLN A 529 9.30 -23.56 -10.99
C GLN A 529 10.71 -23.60 -11.58
N VAL A 530 11.47 -24.63 -11.22
CA VAL A 530 12.87 -24.81 -11.62
C VAL A 530 12.93 -25.65 -12.90
N GLU A 531 13.09 -25.00 -14.04
CA GLU A 531 13.16 -25.70 -15.34
C GLU A 531 14.60 -25.84 -15.86
N ALA A 532 15.39 -24.77 -15.72
CA ALA A 532 16.75 -24.65 -16.21
C ALA A 532 17.54 -23.65 -15.36
N PHE A 533 18.84 -23.52 -15.60
CA PHE A 533 19.59 -22.37 -15.09
C PHE A 533 19.10 -21.07 -15.74
N ALA A 534 19.28 -19.93 -15.05
CA ALA A 534 18.84 -18.61 -15.53
C ALA A 534 19.44 -18.20 -16.90
N ASN A 535 20.57 -18.79 -17.29
CA ASN A 535 21.19 -18.60 -18.61
C ASN A 535 20.59 -19.50 -19.71
N GLY A 536 19.54 -20.27 -19.40
CA GLY A 536 18.88 -21.21 -20.30
C GLY A 536 19.58 -22.56 -20.44
N THR A 537 20.70 -22.80 -19.74
CA THR A 537 21.36 -24.11 -19.77
C THR A 537 20.62 -25.14 -18.95
N GLU A 538 20.54 -26.36 -19.47
CA GLU A 538 19.85 -27.45 -18.82
C GLU A 538 20.57 -27.89 -17.54
N ILE A 539 19.80 -28.17 -16.48
CA ILE A 539 20.33 -28.71 -15.23
C ILE A 539 20.62 -30.20 -15.42
N PRO A 540 21.87 -30.67 -15.26
CA PRO A 540 22.21 -32.07 -15.48
C PRO A 540 21.60 -32.98 -14.42
N ASP A 541 21.39 -34.25 -14.77
CA ASP A 541 21.00 -35.29 -13.81
C ASP A 541 22.00 -35.37 -12.66
N GLY A 542 21.50 -35.46 -11.43
CA GLY A 542 22.33 -35.38 -10.25
C GLY A 542 21.53 -35.12 -8.98
N SER A 543 22.25 -34.85 -7.89
CA SER A 543 21.63 -34.60 -6.59
C SER A 543 22.07 -33.26 -6.01
N TYR A 544 21.07 -32.43 -5.70
CA TYR A 544 21.24 -31.02 -5.42
C TYR A 544 20.44 -30.57 -4.19
N LYS A 545 20.66 -29.32 -3.81
CA LYS A 545 19.76 -28.49 -3.00
C LYS A 545 19.63 -27.13 -3.66
N ILE A 546 18.58 -26.40 -3.33
CA ILE A 546 18.38 -25.01 -3.72
C ILE A 546 18.74 -24.14 -2.53
N LEU A 547 19.57 -23.13 -2.76
CA LEU A 547 19.93 -22.11 -1.81
C LEU A 547 19.19 -20.82 -2.19
N LEU A 548 18.26 -20.39 -1.35
CA LEU A 548 17.54 -19.12 -1.49
C LEU A 548 18.17 -18.10 -0.54
N CYS A 549 18.53 -16.93 -1.06
CA CYS A 549 19.13 -15.86 -0.30
C CYS A 549 18.42 -14.53 -0.60
N THR A 550 18.07 -13.80 0.45
CA THR A 550 17.51 -12.46 0.35
C THR A 550 18.32 -11.47 1.16
N LEU A 551 18.76 -10.38 0.54
CA LEU A 551 19.46 -9.30 1.22
C LEU A 551 18.47 -8.50 2.07
N LYS A 552 18.81 -8.25 3.33
CA LYS A 552 17.99 -7.40 4.20
C LYS A 552 18.06 -5.94 3.74
N ILE A 553 17.02 -5.16 4.03
CA ILE A 553 17.01 -3.72 3.73
C ILE A 553 18.21 -3.06 4.43
N THR A 554 18.91 -2.17 3.71
CA THR A 554 20.18 -1.53 4.12
C THR A 554 21.36 -2.47 4.43
N GLY A 555 21.24 -3.78 4.15
CA GLY A 555 22.32 -4.75 4.31
C GLY A 555 23.48 -4.55 3.33
N ASP A 556 24.69 -4.92 3.73
CA ASP A 556 25.87 -4.97 2.86
C ASP A 556 25.84 -6.26 2.02
N PRO A 557 25.78 -6.19 0.67
CA PRO A 557 25.79 -7.37 -0.19
C PRO A 557 27.06 -8.23 -0.09
N LYS A 558 28.10 -7.76 0.63
CA LYS A 558 29.34 -8.51 0.90
C LYS A 558 29.35 -9.20 2.27
N ALA A 559 28.37 -8.94 3.12
CA ALA A 559 28.28 -9.47 4.47
C ALA A 559 27.23 -10.60 4.51
N GLU A 560 27.65 -11.84 4.79
CA GLU A 560 26.73 -12.99 4.80
C GLU A 560 25.64 -12.86 5.88
N GLU A 561 25.95 -12.20 7.01
CA GLU A 561 25.01 -11.96 8.11
C GLU A 561 23.83 -11.04 7.76
N ASP A 562 23.99 -10.23 6.70
CA ASP A 562 22.96 -9.33 6.20
C ASP A 562 22.00 -10.03 5.22
N TYR A 563 22.15 -11.34 5.03
CA TYR A 563 21.22 -12.17 4.27
C TYR A 563 20.36 -13.06 5.17
N GLU A 564 19.12 -13.25 4.73
CA GLU A 564 18.26 -14.35 5.14
C GLU A 564 18.45 -15.50 4.15
N VAL A 565 18.73 -16.70 4.67
CA VAL A 565 19.15 -17.85 3.86
C VAL A 565 18.32 -19.08 4.17
N TRP A 566 17.71 -19.65 3.14
CA TRP A 566 17.01 -20.92 3.20
C TRP A 566 17.68 -21.95 2.28
N THR A 567 17.79 -23.19 2.74
CA THR A 567 18.26 -24.31 1.90
C THR A 567 17.15 -25.35 1.80
N SER A 568 16.84 -25.79 0.58
CA SER A 568 15.82 -26.80 0.34
C SER A 568 16.20 -28.19 0.89
N PRO A 569 15.21 -29.10 1.06
CA PRO A 569 15.46 -30.53 1.11
C PRO A 569 16.26 -31.02 -0.10
N LYS A 570 16.76 -32.26 -0.02
CA LYS A 570 17.49 -32.88 -1.12
C LYS A 570 16.56 -33.09 -2.31
N LEU A 571 16.98 -32.64 -3.49
CA LEU A 571 16.32 -32.97 -4.75
C LEU A 571 17.26 -33.76 -5.65
N VAL A 572 16.70 -34.71 -6.38
CA VAL A 572 17.42 -35.56 -7.34
C VAL A 572 16.77 -35.35 -8.69
N ILE A 573 17.55 -34.92 -9.68
CA ILE A 573 17.10 -34.87 -11.07
C ILE A 573 17.52 -36.17 -11.73
N GLN A 574 16.56 -36.92 -12.23
CA GLN A 574 16.76 -38.20 -12.90
C GLN A 574 15.78 -38.30 -14.06
N ARG A 575 16.25 -37.95 -15.26
CA ARG A 575 15.46 -38.10 -16.49
C ARG A 575 15.47 -39.57 -16.87
N THR A 576 14.31 -40.17 -17.08
CA THR A 576 14.24 -41.51 -17.68
C THR A 576 14.81 -41.43 -19.09
N GLN A 577 15.87 -42.20 -19.37
CA GLN A 577 16.34 -42.36 -20.74
C GLN A 577 15.22 -43.04 -21.54
N ASP A 578 14.62 -42.30 -22.47
CA ASP A 578 13.83 -42.93 -23.53
C ASP A 578 14.78 -43.83 -24.32
N HIS A 579 14.56 -45.14 -24.23
CA HIS A 579 15.22 -46.15 -25.05
C HIS A 579 14.54 -46.28 -26.42
#